data_AF-A0A7V5VCX7-F1
#
_entry.id   AF-A0A7V5VCX7-F1
#
_cell.length_a   1.000
_cell.length_b   1.000
_cell.length_c   1.000
_cell.angle_alpha   90.00
_cell.angle_beta   90.00
_cell.angle_gamma   90.00
#
_symmetry.space_group_name_H-M   'P 1'
#
loop_
_entity.id
_entity.type
_entity.pdbx_description
1 polymer ?
#
loop_
_entity_poly.entity_id
_entity_poly.type
_entity_poly.pdbx_seq_one_letter_code
_entity_poly.pdbx_strand_id
1 'polypeptide(L)'
;MNVALQPCFAGVVVGTSPWPGYGPGLTPFEGGFLGGGKINEKRTMNYALDFTGKIVVITGASGGLGGAMAAAFCDCGARVVCVDLHVPEESLPDCDYRQVDVSDFTAVGELVTDIIATTGGIDCLINNAGISRDAPVWRMSEQEW
;
A
#
# COMPACT_ATOMS: atom_id res chain seq x y z
N MET A 1 26.48 34.83 24.38
CA MET A 1 26.27 33.94 23.23
C MET A 1 25.25 32.91 23.64
N ASN A 2 24.00 33.05 23.17
CA ASN A 2 22.86 32.26 23.62
C ASN A 2 22.41 31.38 22.45
N VAL A 3 22.54 30.06 22.60
CA VAL A 3 22.09 29.07 21.61
C VAL A 3 20.63 28.78 21.90
N ALA A 4 19.73 29.26 21.05
CA ALA A 4 18.32 28.91 21.08
C ALA A 4 18.13 27.55 20.41
N LEU A 5 17.79 26.53 21.20
CA LEU A 5 17.18 25.30 20.71
C LEU A 5 15.74 25.63 20.27
N GLN A 6 15.46 25.54 18.97
CA GLN A 6 14.10 25.61 18.44
C GLN A 6 13.47 24.21 18.49
N PRO A 7 12.23 24.05 18.99
CA PRO A 7 11.54 22.77 18.98
C PRO A 7 11.05 22.44 17.56
N CYS A 8 11.48 21.30 17.02
CA CYS A 8 10.98 20.73 15.77
C CYS A 8 9.61 20.05 16.01
N PHE A 9 8.58 20.82 16.35
CA PHE A 9 7.19 20.36 16.35
C PHE A 9 6.26 21.52 16.00
N ALA A 10 6.08 21.77 14.71
CA ALA A 10 4.94 22.52 14.18
C ALA A 10 4.84 22.23 12.67
N GLY A 11 3.91 21.36 12.27
CA GLY A 11 3.65 21.15 10.84
C GLY A 11 3.07 19.79 10.47
N VAL A 12 2.10 19.25 11.21
CA VAL A 12 1.15 18.33 10.57
C VAL A 12 0.29 19.19 9.65
N VAL A 13 0.68 19.29 8.38
CA VAL A 13 -0.25 19.69 7.34
C VAL A 13 -1.24 18.54 7.21
N VAL A 14 -2.41 18.68 7.83
CA VAL A 14 -3.58 17.86 7.51
C VAL A 14 -3.93 18.22 6.07
N GLY A 15 -3.32 17.52 5.11
CA GLY A 15 -3.59 17.71 3.70
C GLY A 15 -5.08 17.50 3.46
N THR A 16 -5.71 18.45 2.79
CA THR A 16 -7.00 18.23 2.16
C THR A 16 -6.81 17.10 1.16
N SER A 17 -7.25 15.90 1.53
CA SER A 17 -7.17 14.70 0.71
C SER A 17 -7.61 15.02 -0.72
N PRO A 18 -6.77 14.80 -1.75
CA PRO A 18 -7.16 15.02 -3.14
C PRO A 18 -8.08 13.91 -3.69
N TRP A 19 -8.46 12.94 -2.85
CA TRP A 19 -9.38 11.86 -3.23
C TRP A 19 -10.80 12.41 -3.42
N PRO A 20 -11.43 12.22 -4.60
CA PRO A 20 -12.83 12.58 -4.79
C PRO A 20 -13.70 11.76 -3.82
N GLY A 21 -14.23 12.42 -2.79
CA GLY A 21 -15.11 11.81 -1.80
C GLY A 21 -14.92 12.26 -0.35
N TYR A 22 -13.81 12.91 -0.01
CA TYR A 22 -13.55 13.40 1.35
C TYR A 22 -13.58 14.92 1.42
N GLY A 23 -14.80 15.49 1.36
CA GLY A 23 -15.06 16.90 1.64
C GLY A 23 -15.79 17.08 2.99
N PRO A 24 -15.63 18.24 3.65
CA PRO A 24 -16.32 18.54 4.90
C PRO A 24 -17.83 18.66 4.64
N GLY A 25 -18.60 17.71 5.17
CA GLY A 25 -20.05 17.64 4.94
C GLY A 25 -20.64 16.23 4.96
N LEU A 26 -19.81 15.18 5.02
CA LEU A 26 -20.28 13.83 5.26
C LEU A 26 -20.12 13.51 6.75
N THR A 27 -21.24 13.14 7.38
CA THR A 27 -21.27 12.73 8.79
C THR A 27 -20.33 11.55 9.01
N PRO A 28 -19.78 11.38 10.24
CA PRO A 28 -18.96 10.23 10.58
C PRO A 28 -19.67 8.93 10.21
N PHE A 29 -18.89 7.95 9.75
CA PHE A 29 -19.35 6.58 9.54
C PHE A 29 -19.91 6.06 10.87
N GLU A 30 -21.23 6.17 11.07
CA GLU A 30 -21.90 5.58 12.23
C GLU A 30 -21.79 4.07 12.07
N GLY A 31 -21.03 3.45 12.99
CA GLY A 31 -20.94 2.02 13.11
C GLY A 31 -22.32 1.41 13.29
N GLY A 32 -22.82 0.76 12.24
CA GLY A 32 -24.00 -0.08 12.26
C GLY A 32 -23.63 -1.47 11.79
N PHE A 33 -23.80 -2.45 12.67
CA PHE A 33 -23.80 -3.87 12.33
C PHE A 33 -24.79 -4.07 11.17
N LEU A 34 -24.30 -4.41 9.97
CA LEU A 34 -25.14 -4.63 8.79
C LEU A 34 -25.96 -5.91 8.99
N GLY A 35 -27.11 -5.76 9.63
CA GLY A 35 -28.20 -6.71 9.54
C GLY A 35 -28.70 -6.78 8.10
N GLY A 36 -28.56 -7.93 7.47
CA GLY A 36 -29.56 -8.51 6.55
C GLY A 36 -30.03 -7.71 5.33
N GLY A 37 -29.26 -6.75 4.82
CA GLY A 37 -29.56 -6.07 3.56
C GLY A 37 -29.04 -6.89 2.38
N LYS A 38 -29.91 -7.24 1.42
CA LYS A 38 -29.50 -7.88 0.16
C LYS A 38 -28.44 -7.02 -0.53
N ILE A 39 -27.22 -7.57 -0.70
CA ILE A 39 -26.20 -6.94 -1.53
C ILE A 39 -26.77 -6.77 -2.94
N ASN A 40 -26.89 -5.53 -3.39
CA ASN A 40 -27.37 -5.27 -4.74
C ASN A 40 -26.18 -5.46 -5.68
N GLU A 41 -26.20 -6.54 -6.45
CA GLU A 41 -25.12 -7.11 -7.29
C GLU A 41 -24.62 -6.18 -8.42
N LYS A 42 -25.03 -4.91 -8.44
CA LYS A 42 -24.80 -3.98 -9.56
C LYS A 42 -24.40 -2.59 -9.10
N ARG A 43 -23.31 -2.49 -8.35
CA ARG A 43 -22.57 -1.23 -8.23
C ARG A 43 -21.15 -1.42 -8.77
N THR A 44 -21.05 -1.83 -10.03
CA THR A 44 -19.82 -1.69 -10.81
C THR A 44 -19.56 -0.20 -10.96
N MET A 45 -18.74 0.35 -10.08
CA MET A 45 -18.32 1.73 -10.16
C MET A 45 -17.32 1.83 -11.32
N ASN A 46 -17.82 2.19 -12.51
CA ASN A 46 -17.01 2.49 -13.69
C ASN A 46 -16.29 3.85 -13.50
N TYR A 47 -15.39 3.94 -12.53
CA TYR A 47 -14.36 4.97 -12.53
C TYR A 47 -13.15 4.38 -13.22
N ALA A 48 -12.86 4.87 -14.43
CA ALA A 48 -11.56 4.63 -15.03
C ALA A 48 -10.53 5.33 -14.15
N LEU A 49 -9.71 4.55 -13.45
CA LEU A 49 -8.61 5.06 -12.66
C LEU A 49 -7.44 5.36 -13.59
N ASP A 50 -6.84 6.54 -13.44
CA ASP A 50 -5.65 6.95 -14.19
C ASP A 50 -4.49 7.12 -13.20
N PHE A 51 -3.49 6.25 -13.34
CA PHE A 51 -2.25 6.27 -12.57
C PHE A 51 -1.05 6.60 -13.45
N THR A 52 -1.27 7.20 -14.62
CA THR A 52 -0.20 7.59 -15.54
C THR A 52 0.84 8.44 -14.83
N GLY A 53 2.10 7.98 -14.89
CA GLY A 53 3.25 8.66 -14.28
C GLY A 53 3.31 8.56 -12.75
N LYS A 54 2.46 7.75 -12.12
CA LYS A 54 2.51 7.47 -10.68
C LYS A 54 3.43 6.29 -10.38
N ILE A 55 4.14 6.39 -9.27
CA ILE A 55 5.00 5.32 -8.73
C ILE A 55 4.24 4.60 -7.62
N VAL A 56 3.93 3.33 -7.84
CA VAL A 56 3.18 2.49 -6.90
C VAL A 56 4.08 1.36 -6.40
N VAL A 57 4.28 1.28 -5.09
CA VAL A 57 5.02 0.19 -4.45
C VAL A 57 4.03 -0.78 -3.82
N ILE A 58 4.12 -2.05 -4.15
CA ILE A 58 3.23 -3.10 -3.62
C ILE A 58 4.08 -4.18 -2.98
N THR A 59 3.86 -4.47 -1.70
CA THR A 59 4.52 -5.58 -1.01
C THR A 59 3.69 -6.87 -1.17
N GLY A 60 4.32 -8.04 -1.20
CA GLY A 60 3.65 -9.33 -1.43
C GLY A 60 3.07 -9.44 -2.85
N ALA A 61 3.75 -8.86 -3.84
CA ALA A 61 3.25 -8.66 -5.18
C ALA A 61 3.62 -9.76 -6.19
N SER A 62 4.29 -10.82 -5.77
CA SER A 62 4.71 -11.90 -6.67
C SER A 62 3.62 -12.92 -6.97
N GLY A 63 2.43 -12.76 -6.39
CA GLY A 63 1.27 -13.61 -6.69
C GLY A 63 -0.01 -13.14 -6.03
N GLY A 64 -1.07 -13.94 -6.15
CA GLY A 64 -2.35 -13.71 -5.49
C GLY A 64 -2.95 -12.33 -5.74
N LEU A 65 -3.48 -11.71 -4.68
CA LEU A 65 -4.05 -10.36 -4.74
C LEU A 65 -3.00 -9.29 -5.05
N GLY A 66 -1.78 -9.43 -4.54
CA GLY A 66 -0.69 -8.48 -4.80
C GLY A 66 -0.34 -8.40 -6.28
N GLY A 67 -0.17 -9.56 -6.94
CA GLY A 67 0.08 -9.63 -8.38
C GLY A 67 -1.11 -9.14 -9.21
N ALA A 68 -2.34 -9.43 -8.80
CA ALA A 68 -3.54 -8.91 -9.47
C ALA A 68 -3.65 -7.38 -9.36
N MET A 69 -3.31 -6.81 -8.20
CA MET A 69 -3.22 -5.36 -8.03
C MET A 69 -2.11 -4.78 -8.91
N ALA A 70 -0.93 -5.38 -8.93
CA ALA A 70 0.18 -4.93 -9.78
C ALA A 70 -0.23 -4.84 -11.26
N ALA A 71 -0.86 -5.89 -11.79
CA ALA A 71 -1.40 -5.90 -13.15
C ALA A 71 -2.42 -4.76 -13.37
N ALA A 72 -3.37 -4.58 -12.45
CA ALA A 72 -4.38 -3.53 -12.56
C ALA A 72 -3.78 -2.11 -12.52
N PHE A 73 -2.75 -1.87 -11.70
CA PHE A 73 -2.06 -0.58 -11.66
C PHE A 73 -1.25 -0.31 -12.93
N CYS A 74 -0.57 -1.34 -13.47
CA CYS A 74 0.10 -1.26 -14.77
C CYS A 74 -0.90 -0.93 -15.90
N ASP A 75 -2.07 -1.58 -15.93
CA ASP A 75 -3.15 -1.31 -16.90
C ASP A 75 -3.66 0.15 -16.80
N CYS A 76 -3.52 0.78 -15.63
CA CYS A 76 -3.86 2.18 -15.40
C CYS A 76 -2.69 3.16 -15.68
N GLY A 77 -1.56 2.69 -16.23
CA GLY A 77 -0.40 3.52 -16.60
C GLY A 77 0.59 3.81 -15.47
N ALA A 78 0.46 3.14 -14.32
CA ALA A 78 1.42 3.27 -13.22
C ALA A 78 2.76 2.62 -13.56
N ARG A 79 3.83 3.13 -12.95
CA ARG A 79 5.07 2.38 -12.78
C ARG A 79 4.97 1.62 -11.46
N VAL A 80 4.95 0.29 -11.53
CA VAL A 80 4.74 -0.55 -10.35
C VAL A 80 6.06 -1.20 -9.91
N VAL A 81 6.38 -1.04 -8.63
CA VAL A 81 7.49 -1.76 -7.97
C VAL A 81 6.89 -2.86 -7.10
N CYS A 82 7.12 -4.10 -7.50
CA CYS A 82 6.65 -5.30 -6.83
C CYS A 82 7.70 -5.79 -5.85
N VAL A 83 7.40 -5.75 -4.55
CA VAL A 83 8.33 -6.14 -3.48
C VAL A 83 7.86 -7.45 -2.86
N ASP A 84 8.72 -8.46 -2.80
CA ASP A 84 8.36 -9.78 -2.27
C ASP A 84 9.60 -10.59 -1.84
N LEU A 85 9.41 -11.69 -1.11
CA LEU A 85 10.48 -12.64 -0.76
C LEU A 85 10.95 -13.47 -1.96
N HIS A 86 10.10 -13.61 -2.98
CA HIS A 86 10.38 -14.38 -4.19
C HIS A 86 10.06 -13.55 -5.42
N VAL A 87 10.81 -13.75 -6.51
CA VAL A 87 10.45 -13.20 -7.83
C VAL A 87 9.66 -14.27 -8.58
N PRO A 88 8.51 -13.95 -9.21
CA PRO A 88 7.74 -14.94 -9.95
C PRO A 88 8.51 -15.41 -11.17
N GLU A 89 8.32 -16.67 -11.58
CA GLU A 89 8.91 -17.21 -12.81
C GLU A 89 8.41 -16.48 -14.05
N GLU A 90 7.13 -16.10 -14.04
CA GLU A 90 6.49 -15.29 -15.06
C GLU A 90 6.29 -13.86 -14.52
N SER A 91 7.16 -12.93 -14.94
CA SER A 91 7.03 -11.52 -14.59
C SER A 91 5.96 -10.84 -15.43
N LEU A 92 5.14 -10.00 -14.80
CA LEU A 92 4.28 -9.08 -15.54
C LEU A 92 5.13 -8.07 -16.33
N PRO A 93 4.74 -7.72 -17.56
CA PRO A 93 5.37 -6.62 -18.28
C PRO A 93 5.19 -5.31 -17.49
N ASP A 94 6.16 -4.42 -17.59
CA ASP A 94 6.15 -3.07 -16.97
C ASP A 94 6.11 -3.03 -15.43
N CYS A 95 6.35 -4.18 -14.76
CA CYS A 95 6.61 -4.27 -13.33
C CYS A 95 8.12 -4.37 -13.03
N ASP A 96 8.60 -3.62 -12.04
CA ASP A 96 9.95 -3.76 -11.46
C ASP A 96 9.87 -4.67 -10.23
N TYR A 97 10.40 -5.89 -10.32
CA TYR A 97 10.38 -6.86 -9.21
C TYR A 97 11.63 -6.74 -8.34
N ARG A 98 11.42 -6.56 -7.02
CA ARG A 98 12.46 -6.42 -6.01
C ARG A 98 12.31 -7.51 -4.95
N GLN A 99 13.33 -8.35 -4.86
CA GLN A 99 13.38 -9.39 -3.83
C GLN A 99 13.86 -8.80 -2.51
N VAL A 100 12.95 -8.54 -1.57
CA VAL A 100 13.25 -7.96 -0.26
C VAL A 100 12.33 -8.55 0.80
N ASP A 101 12.91 -8.96 1.93
CA ASP A 101 12.16 -9.27 3.14
C ASP A 101 11.71 -7.97 3.82
N VAL A 102 10.41 -7.72 3.81
CA VAL A 102 9.81 -6.51 4.40
C VAL A 102 9.91 -6.48 5.94
N SER A 103 10.32 -7.57 6.58
CA SER A 103 10.62 -7.59 8.02
C SER A 103 12.03 -7.06 8.34
N ASP A 104 12.93 -6.99 7.36
CA ASP A 104 14.25 -6.39 7.53
C ASP A 104 14.20 -4.88 7.29
N PHE A 105 14.26 -4.13 8.39
CA PHE A 105 14.21 -2.67 8.37
C PHE A 105 15.34 -2.03 7.55
N THR A 106 16.53 -2.62 7.56
CA THR A 106 17.68 -2.07 6.83
C THR A 106 17.49 -2.29 5.33
N ALA A 107 17.12 -3.50 4.94
CA ALA A 107 16.87 -3.84 3.54
C ALA A 107 15.75 -3.00 2.93
N VAL A 108 14.67 -2.75 3.69
CA VAL A 108 13.58 -1.85 3.26
C VAL A 108 14.08 -0.40 3.11
N GLY A 109 14.95 0.09 4.00
CA GLY A 109 15.53 1.42 3.90
C GLY A 109 16.40 1.61 2.64
N GLU A 110 17.21 0.60 2.31
CA GLU A 110 18.01 0.58 1.07
C GLU A 110 17.13 0.53 -0.18
N LEU A 111 16.10 -0.33 -0.17
CA LEU A 111 15.12 -0.44 -1.24
C LEU A 111 14.44 0.91 -1.53
N VAL A 112 13.93 1.59 -0.50
CA VAL A 112 13.24 2.88 -0.66
C VAL A 112 14.20 3.93 -1.21
N THR A 113 15.45 3.94 -0.74
CA THR A 113 16.48 4.85 -1.25
C THR A 113 16.73 4.63 -2.75
N ASP A 114 16.84 3.37 -3.18
CA ASP A 114 17.04 3.03 -4.58
C ASP A 114 15.81 3.35 -5.45
N ILE A 115 14.59 3.07 -4.97
CA ILE A 115 13.36 3.43 -5.67
C ILE A 115 13.31 4.95 -5.89
N ILE A 116 13.57 5.75 -4.85
CA ILE A 116 13.57 7.21 -4.97
C ILE A 116 14.65 7.67 -5.97
N ALA A 117 15.85 7.07 -5.94
CA ALA A 117 16.93 7.42 -6.86
C ALA A 117 16.57 7.11 -8.33
N THR A 118 15.85 6.01 -8.58
CA THR A 118 15.53 5.52 -9.94
C THR A 118 14.23 6.08 -10.50
N THR A 119 13.28 6.46 -9.63
CA THR A 119 11.93 6.88 -10.03
C THR A 119 11.62 8.34 -9.70
N GLY A 120 12.38 8.96 -8.79
CA GLY A 120 12.18 10.32 -8.31
C GLY A 120 11.23 10.45 -7.10
N GLY A 121 10.53 9.38 -6.71
CA GLY A 121 9.62 9.40 -5.56
C GLY A 121 8.69 8.18 -5.50
N ILE A 122 7.83 8.15 -4.48
CA ILE A 122 6.78 7.13 -4.30
C ILE A 122 5.45 7.85 -4.09
N ASP A 123 4.46 7.61 -4.95
CA ASP A 123 3.13 8.23 -4.82
C ASP A 123 2.17 7.37 -3.98
N CYS A 124 2.32 6.04 -4.06
CA CYS A 124 1.44 5.08 -3.40
C CYS A 124 2.23 3.90 -2.84
N LEU A 125 1.90 3.49 -1.62
CA LEU A 125 2.40 2.28 -0.98
C LEU A 125 1.21 1.39 -0.61
N ILE A 126 1.27 0.14 -1.03
CA ILE A 126 0.31 -0.91 -0.67
C ILE A 126 1.03 -1.95 0.18
N ASN A 127 0.74 -1.92 1.48
CA ASN A 127 1.20 -2.93 2.43
C ASN A 127 0.33 -4.18 2.29
N ASN A 128 0.62 -5.02 1.30
CA ASN A 128 -0.13 -6.24 1.02
C ASN A 128 0.60 -7.51 1.49
N ALA A 129 1.93 -7.47 1.68
CA ALA A 129 2.67 -8.58 2.26
C ALA A 129 2.10 -8.95 3.63
N GLY A 130 1.73 -10.21 3.79
CA GLY A 130 1.18 -10.74 5.02
C GLY A 130 1.25 -12.26 5.03
N ILE A 131 1.52 -12.82 6.19
CA ILE A 131 1.44 -14.25 6.45
C ILE A 131 0.38 -14.48 7.51
N SER A 132 -0.39 -15.55 7.36
CA SER A 132 -1.36 -15.98 8.37
C SER A 132 -0.84 -17.25 9.04
N ARG A 133 -0.86 -17.27 10.38
CA ARG A 133 -0.55 -18.44 11.18
C ARG A 133 -1.77 -18.76 12.03
N ASP A 134 -2.48 -19.81 11.63
CA ASP A 134 -3.75 -20.16 12.26
C ASP A 134 -3.51 -21.06 13.48
N ALA A 135 -3.77 -20.50 14.66
CA ALA A 135 -3.88 -21.27 15.90
C ALA A 135 -4.94 -20.64 16.81
N PRO A 136 -5.69 -21.44 17.59
CA PRO A 136 -6.45 -20.87 18.71
C PRO A 136 -5.52 -20.07 19.62
N VAL A 137 -5.96 -18.92 20.13
CA VAL A 137 -5.14 -18.00 20.95
C VAL A 137 -4.39 -18.71 22.07
N TRP A 138 -5.00 -19.72 22.72
CA TRP A 138 -4.39 -20.47 23.82
C TRP A 138 -3.44 -21.60 23.38
N ARG A 139 -3.25 -21.82 22.08
CA ARG A 139 -2.31 -22.78 21.48
C ARG A 139 -1.27 -22.13 20.57
N MET A 140 -1.33 -20.81 20.39
CA MET A 140 -0.38 -20.07 19.58
C MET A 140 0.92 -19.88 20.37
N SER A 141 2.05 -20.27 19.76
CA SER A 141 3.37 -19.98 20.32
C SER A 141 3.73 -18.50 20.11
N GLU A 142 4.72 -18.00 20.87
CA GLU A 142 5.23 -16.63 20.70
C GLU A 142 5.83 -16.41 19.31
N GLN A 143 6.40 -17.44 18.68
CA GLN A 143 6.92 -17.34 17.31
C GLN A 143 5.81 -17.32 16.25
N GLU A 144 4.59 -17.70 16.59
CA GLU A 144 3.42 -17.70 15.69
C GLU A 144 2.55 -16.46 15.83
N TRP A 145 2.66 -15.74 16.95
CA TRP A 145 2.01 -14.46 17.23
C TRP A 145 2.77 -13.30 16.57
#